data_AF-A0A958R2R2-F1
#
_entry.id   AF-A0A958R2R2-F1
#
_cell.length_a   1.000
_cell.length_b   1.000
_cell.length_c   1.000
_cell.angle_alpha   90.00
_cell.angle_beta   90.00
_cell.angle_gamma   90.00
#
_symmetry.space_group_name_H-M   'P 1'
#
loop_
_entity.id
_entity.type
_entity.pdbx_description
1 polymer ?
#
loop_
_entity_poly.entity_id
_entity_poly.type
_entity_poly.pdbx_seq_one_letter_code
_entity_poly.pdbx_strand_id
1 'polypeptide(L)'
;MRRLVLSLFALFIGLHLGTKASAERVFSSAQTVEELRRQISGIEPQLSPSWSNDVLNADDYLKPMSCLGYYGPIGPYGVISQHGPVGQNIWNVTKHYDIAQGWGFLAIIAKANQGPLTEKGPLGSTGILNSQLWADQYFRGSGLNTEFISHLRPMGLWGILGPAGPLGPLGPNGPLGPVGPHGLKKNDLGQWLVTKDIHCIPDSGDPSVCRSIEVNWTEAGPTRRYDLVEYYSEDFAKKMENNDTSFLVDGRMEAKDTGWETDSYEFTAPVDQVVSLTLLANSAAYFFNQGMTILGEAAWAPGSQRYEIPTSVWVPNAFNPFIGLVLPYKHDEHFDNFDLTVEVKTPRARKWTKLETKSKDIVDWMQVKVTKGTKLRATISLQQAWTSQWVDRSCQLNKYACPPPYRLVVTGSTPELSQEDVFTGPYRLKY
;
A
#
# COMPACT_ATOMS: atom_id res chain seq x y z
N MET A 1 -13.11 34.29 -73.76
CA MET A 1 -12.02 33.33 -73.53
C MET A 1 -12.23 32.65 -72.18
N ARG A 2 -11.91 31.37 -72.12
CA ARG A 2 -12.32 30.35 -71.14
C ARG A 2 -11.66 30.51 -69.76
N ARG A 3 -12.45 30.12 -68.73
CA ARG A 3 -12.09 29.51 -67.43
C ARG A 3 -11.36 30.37 -66.39
N LEU A 4 -12.03 30.65 -65.28
CA LEU A 4 -11.39 30.58 -63.95
C LEU A 4 -12.30 29.80 -62.99
N VAL A 5 -11.66 28.91 -62.24
CA VAL A 5 -12.21 27.78 -61.48
C VAL A 5 -12.60 28.25 -60.08
N LEU A 6 -13.82 27.89 -59.63
CA LEU A 6 -14.21 27.89 -58.22
C LEU A 6 -13.53 26.72 -57.52
N SER A 7 -12.76 26.98 -56.47
CA SER A 7 -12.32 25.97 -55.50
C SER A 7 -13.09 26.15 -54.20
N LEU A 8 -13.98 25.19 -53.92
CA LEU A 8 -14.64 24.96 -52.63
C LEU A 8 -13.59 24.68 -51.54
N PHE A 9 -13.58 25.48 -50.48
CA PHE A 9 -12.97 25.08 -49.20
C PHE A 9 -14.04 24.35 -48.38
N ALA A 10 -13.92 23.03 -48.27
CA ALA A 10 -14.72 22.22 -47.37
C ALA A 10 -14.23 22.42 -45.93
N LEU A 11 -15.08 23.00 -45.10
CA LEU A 11 -14.89 23.15 -43.66
C LEU A 11 -15.08 21.76 -43.01
N PHE A 12 -13.99 21.07 -42.72
CA PHE A 12 -14.02 19.84 -41.91
C PHE A 12 -14.27 20.20 -40.45
N ILE A 13 -15.54 20.18 -40.04
CA ILE A 13 -15.93 20.09 -38.62
C ILE A 13 -15.68 18.64 -38.21
N GLY A 14 -14.49 18.38 -37.66
CA GLY A 14 -14.20 17.12 -36.98
C GLY A 14 -15.01 17.04 -35.69
N LEU A 15 -16.19 16.42 -35.74
CA LEU A 15 -16.86 15.89 -34.56
C LEU A 15 -15.89 14.91 -33.88
N HIS A 16 -15.24 15.34 -32.80
CA HIS A 16 -14.65 14.44 -31.82
C HIS A 16 -15.80 13.71 -31.13
N LEU A 17 -16.26 12.62 -31.74
CA LEU A 17 -16.99 11.57 -31.04
C LEU A 17 -16.02 11.01 -30.01
N GLY A 18 -16.10 11.51 -28.78
CA GLY A 18 -15.38 10.98 -27.64
C GLY A 18 -15.61 9.49 -27.56
N THR A 19 -14.56 8.73 -27.88
CA THR A 19 -14.50 7.31 -27.56
C THR A 19 -14.62 7.24 -26.04
N LYS A 20 -15.74 6.72 -25.54
CA LYS A 20 -15.84 6.29 -24.14
C LYS A 20 -14.72 5.28 -23.96
N ALA A 21 -13.62 5.70 -23.33
CA ALA A 21 -12.56 4.81 -22.90
C ALA A 21 -13.24 3.70 -22.08
N SER A 22 -13.28 2.49 -22.62
CA SER A 22 -13.65 1.33 -21.83
C SER A 22 -12.64 1.25 -20.71
N ALA A 23 -13.07 1.45 -19.46
CA ALA A 23 -12.20 1.31 -18.29
C ALA A 23 -11.49 -0.03 -18.38
N GLU A 24 -10.19 0.00 -18.66
CA GLU A 24 -9.42 -1.21 -18.84
C GLU A 24 -9.35 -1.93 -17.49
N ARG A 25 -9.81 -3.18 -17.46
CA ARG A 25 -9.79 -4.02 -16.26
C ARG A 25 -8.39 -4.60 -16.14
N VAL A 26 -7.56 -3.96 -15.34
CA VAL A 26 -6.15 -4.33 -15.18
C VAL A 26 -5.80 -4.45 -13.71
N PHE A 27 -4.96 -5.44 -13.39
CA PHE A 27 -4.34 -5.58 -12.08
C PHE A 27 -2.83 -5.85 -12.22
N SER A 28 -2.10 -5.61 -11.14
CA SER A 28 -0.72 -6.05 -10.91
C SER A 28 -0.62 -6.58 -9.48
N SER A 29 0.30 -7.51 -9.22
CA SER A 29 0.50 -8.08 -7.89
C SER A 29 1.96 -8.44 -7.63
N ALA A 30 2.26 -8.76 -6.37
CA ALA A 30 3.56 -9.28 -5.99
C ALA A 30 3.96 -10.49 -6.85
N GLN A 31 3.04 -11.44 -7.06
CA GLN A 31 3.27 -12.58 -7.94
C GLN A 31 3.59 -12.17 -9.39
N THR A 32 2.84 -11.23 -9.99
CA THR A 32 3.12 -10.84 -11.39
C THR A 32 4.47 -10.14 -11.53
N VAL A 33 4.94 -9.46 -10.47
CA VAL A 33 6.27 -8.85 -10.40
C VAL A 33 7.36 -9.90 -10.19
N GLU A 34 7.15 -10.91 -9.35
CA GLU A 34 8.08 -12.04 -9.22
C GLU A 34 8.20 -12.84 -10.52
N GLU A 35 7.10 -13.05 -11.24
CA GLU A 35 7.06 -13.75 -12.52
C GLU A 35 7.85 -13.05 -13.62
N LEU A 36 8.08 -11.73 -13.51
CA LEU A 36 9.03 -11.02 -14.37
C LEU A 36 10.44 -11.61 -14.25
N ARG A 37 10.76 -12.28 -13.13
CA ARG A 37 12.10 -12.79 -12.82
C ARG A 37 13.17 -11.73 -13.03
N ARG A 38 12.85 -10.50 -12.60
CA ARG A 38 13.72 -9.32 -12.68
C ARG A 38 14.02 -8.87 -14.11
N GLN A 39 13.33 -9.43 -15.11
CA GLN A 39 13.44 -9.01 -16.51
C GLN A 39 12.59 -7.75 -16.71
N ILE A 40 13.29 -6.61 -16.70
CA ILE A 40 12.67 -5.29 -16.91
C ILE A 40 12.57 -4.90 -18.39
N SER A 41 13.03 -5.76 -19.31
CA SER A 41 12.88 -5.53 -20.75
C SER A 41 11.40 -5.55 -21.17
N GLY A 42 10.96 -4.51 -21.89
CA GLY A 42 9.57 -4.39 -22.34
C GLY A 42 8.61 -3.81 -21.30
N ILE A 43 9.13 -3.28 -20.19
CA ILE A 43 8.39 -2.40 -19.28
C ILE A 43 8.43 -0.97 -19.83
N GLU A 44 7.29 -0.28 -19.83
CA GLU A 44 7.22 1.13 -20.20
C GLU A 44 6.66 1.99 -19.04
N PRO A 45 7.29 3.15 -18.76
CA PRO A 45 8.54 3.66 -19.36
C PRO A 45 9.75 2.76 -19.07
N GLN A 46 10.77 2.80 -19.92
CA GLN A 46 11.97 1.97 -19.74
C GLN A 46 12.71 2.38 -18.45
N LEU A 47 13.13 1.38 -17.67
CA LEU A 47 13.78 1.60 -16.40
C LEU A 47 15.28 1.82 -16.56
N SER A 48 15.76 2.90 -15.95
CA SER A 48 17.19 3.21 -15.75
C SER A 48 17.52 3.15 -14.26
N PRO A 49 18.81 3.09 -13.86
CA PRO A 49 19.22 3.25 -12.44
C PRO A 49 18.59 4.50 -11.81
N SER A 50 18.48 4.62 -10.48
CA SER A 50 17.69 5.72 -9.90
C SER A 50 18.33 7.11 -10.11
N TRP A 51 19.67 7.17 -10.22
CA TRP A 51 20.45 8.35 -10.60
C TRP A 51 21.77 7.94 -11.29
N SER A 52 22.53 8.90 -11.82
CA SER A 52 23.70 8.66 -12.70
C SER A 52 24.86 7.86 -12.10
N ASN A 53 25.02 7.88 -10.78
CA ASN A 53 26.04 7.14 -10.04
C ASN A 53 25.41 6.14 -9.06
N ASP A 54 24.16 5.73 -9.32
CA ASP A 54 23.54 4.70 -8.51
C ASP A 54 24.35 3.42 -8.68
N VAL A 55 24.80 2.87 -7.55
CA VAL A 55 25.50 1.60 -7.57
C VAL A 55 24.53 0.47 -7.86
N LEU A 56 23.23 0.64 -7.59
CA LEU A 56 22.18 -0.35 -7.81
C LEU A 56 21.58 -0.22 -9.22
N ASN A 57 21.18 -1.35 -9.77
CA ASN A 57 20.36 -1.40 -10.98
C ASN A 57 18.87 -1.38 -10.61
N ALA A 58 18.02 -0.99 -11.56
CA ALA A 58 16.57 -0.94 -11.34
C ALA A 58 15.97 -2.30 -10.92
N ASP A 59 16.55 -3.41 -11.38
CA ASP A 59 16.12 -4.76 -11.04
C ASP A 59 16.55 -5.21 -9.63
N ASP A 60 17.56 -4.58 -9.03
CA ASP A 60 17.96 -4.83 -7.63
C ASP A 60 16.80 -4.51 -6.67
N TYR A 61 15.95 -3.55 -7.03
CA TYR A 61 14.75 -3.18 -6.27
C TYR A 61 13.59 -4.17 -6.38
N LEU A 62 13.73 -5.24 -7.18
CA LEU A 62 12.74 -6.33 -7.28
C LEU A 62 13.16 -7.58 -6.49
N LYS A 63 14.30 -7.53 -5.79
CA LYS A 63 14.86 -8.67 -5.06
C LYS A 63 14.20 -8.90 -3.70
N PRO A 64 14.30 -10.11 -3.13
CA PRO A 64 13.60 -10.50 -1.90
C PRO A 64 13.96 -9.67 -0.66
N MET A 65 15.18 -9.10 -0.62
CA MET A 65 15.61 -8.23 0.48
C MET A 65 15.42 -6.74 0.17
N SER A 66 14.78 -6.39 -0.96
CA SER A 66 14.60 -5.00 -1.40
C SER A 66 13.39 -4.31 -0.73
N CYS A 67 12.98 -3.16 -1.28
CA CYS A 67 11.81 -2.41 -0.86
C CYS A 67 10.46 -3.12 -1.01
N LEU A 68 10.34 -4.15 -1.85
CA LEU A 68 9.12 -4.96 -1.95
C LEU A 68 9.15 -6.19 -1.03
N GLY A 69 10.34 -6.57 -0.58
CA GLY A 69 10.60 -7.74 0.25
C GLY A 69 10.07 -7.64 1.68
N TYR A 70 10.11 -8.78 2.39
CA TYR A 70 9.74 -8.85 3.81
C TYR A 70 10.60 -7.96 4.73
N TYR A 71 11.82 -7.62 4.32
CA TYR A 71 12.68 -6.67 5.04
C TYR A 71 12.48 -5.22 4.59
N GLY A 72 11.65 -4.99 3.58
CA GLY A 72 11.32 -3.68 3.06
C GLY A 72 10.33 -2.91 3.93
N PRO A 73 10.00 -1.66 3.55
CA PRO A 73 9.13 -0.77 4.30
C PRO A 73 7.66 -1.22 4.38
N ILE A 74 7.22 -2.14 3.52
CA ILE A 74 5.87 -2.75 3.57
C ILE A 74 5.86 -4.11 4.27
N GLY A 75 7.02 -4.63 4.69
CA GLY A 75 7.13 -5.91 5.36
C GLY A 75 6.91 -5.85 6.88
N PRO A 76 7.09 -6.98 7.59
CA PRO A 76 6.88 -7.09 9.03
C PRO A 76 7.76 -6.17 9.89
N TYR A 77 8.91 -5.71 9.37
CA TYR A 77 9.77 -4.73 10.02
C TYR A 77 9.51 -3.29 9.55
N GLY A 78 8.61 -3.10 8.59
CA GLY A 78 8.32 -1.82 7.96
C GLY A 78 7.46 -0.89 8.81
N VAL A 79 7.22 0.31 8.30
CA VAL A 79 6.50 1.38 9.03
C VAL A 79 5.00 1.15 9.15
N ILE A 80 4.43 0.22 8.37
CA ILE A 80 3.00 -0.16 8.49
C ILE A 80 2.78 -1.39 9.37
N SER A 81 3.85 -1.98 9.91
CA SER A 81 3.80 -3.16 10.79
C SER A 81 3.46 -2.79 12.23
N GLN A 82 3.42 -3.81 13.10
CA GLN A 82 3.38 -3.63 14.55
C GLN A 82 4.53 -2.79 15.13
N HIS A 83 5.67 -2.64 14.43
CA HIS A 83 6.82 -1.84 14.87
C HIS A 83 6.73 -0.37 14.45
N GLY A 84 5.86 -0.05 13.50
CA GLY A 84 5.66 1.31 12.99
C GLY A 84 4.67 2.15 13.81
N PRO A 85 4.39 3.39 13.35
CA PRO A 85 3.52 4.33 14.06
C PRO A 85 2.07 3.84 14.27
N VAL A 86 1.56 3.02 13.35
CA VAL A 86 0.24 2.36 13.44
C VAL A 86 0.26 1.05 14.23
N GLY A 87 1.41 0.65 14.77
CA GLY A 87 1.55 -0.55 15.58
C GLY A 87 0.85 -0.44 16.95
N GLN A 88 0.53 -1.56 17.59
CA GLN A 88 -0.11 -1.55 18.91
C GLN A 88 0.86 -1.88 20.05
N ASN A 89 2.17 -1.87 19.80
CA ASN A 89 3.18 -2.21 20.80
C ASN A 89 3.30 -1.16 21.93
N ILE A 90 3.89 -1.57 23.06
CA ILE A 90 4.03 -0.75 24.28
C ILE A 90 5.00 0.44 24.14
N TRP A 91 5.92 0.38 23.17
CA TRP A 91 6.89 1.43 22.88
C TRP A 91 6.40 2.38 21.79
N ASN A 92 5.18 2.22 21.30
CA ASN A 92 4.66 3.06 20.23
C ASN A 92 4.53 4.51 20.73
N VAL A 93 5.42 5.37 20.23
CA VAL A 93 5.48 6.80 20.56
C VAL A 93 4.15 7.49 20.29
N THR A 94 3.41 7.07 19.26
CA THR A 94 2.07 7.58 18.95
C THR A 94 1.10 7.41 20.13
N LYS A 95 1.14 6.25 20.84
CA LYS A 95 0.30 6.02 22.02
C LYS A 95 0.66 6.96 23.16
N HIS A 96 1.96 7.16 23.40
CA HIS A 96 2.45 8.07 24.43
C HIS A 96 2.12 9.54 24.10
N TYR A 97 2.15 9.91 22.82
CA TYR A 97 1.82 11.26 22.36
C TYR A 97 0.33 11.58 22.51
N ASP A 98 -0.53 10.60 22.20
CA ASP A 98 -1.99 10.74 22.34
C ASP A 98 -2.39 10.99 23.80
N ILE A 99 -1.66 10.40 24.75
CA ILE A 99 -1.89 10.55 26.20
C ILE A 99 -1.38 11.90 26.74
N ALA A 100 -0.31 12.47 26.19
CA ALA A 100 0.36 13.65 26.76
C ALA A 100 -0.17 15.00 26.25
N GLN A 101 -0.39 15.14 24.94
CA GLN A 101 -0.87 16.40 24.33
C GLN A 101 -1.93 16.18 23.23
N GLY A 102 -2.10 14.93 22.77
CA GLY A 102 -3.08 14.54 21.77
C GLY A 102 -2.68 14.97 20.35
N TRP A 103 -2.98 14.14 19.35
CA TRP A 103 -2.84 14.51 17.93
C TRP A 103 -3.68 15.74 17.56
N GLY A 104 -4.73 16.05 18.34
CA GLY A 104 -5.53 17.26 18.20
C GLY A 104 -4.74 18.56 18.43
N PHE A 105 -3.75 18.58 19.32
CA PHE A 105 -2.92 19.78 19.53
C PHE A 105 -1.98 20.04 18.35
N LEU A 106 -1.36 18.98 17.80
CA LEU A 106 -0.60 19.08 16.55
C LEU A 106 -1.48 19.48 15.37
N ALA A 107 -2.72 19.00 15.29
CA ALA A 107 -3.65 19.39 14.23
C ALA A 107 -3.94 20.92 14.27
N ILE A 108 -4.08 21.50 15.46
CA ILE A 108 -4.27 22.95 15.65
C ILE A 108 -3.01 23.72 15.20
N ILE A 109 -1.82 23.30 15.64
CA ILE A 109 -0.54 23.94 15.24
C ILE A 109 -0.30 23.79 13.73
N ALA A 110 -0.62 22.62 13.17
CA ALA A 110 -0.46 22.36 11.75
C ALA A 110 -1.41 23.23 10.94
N LYS A 111 -2.68 23.40 11.34
CA LYS A 111 -3.63 24.29 10.66
C LYS A 111 -3.14 25.73 10.60
N ALA A 112 -2.49 26.21 11.66
CA ALA A 112 -1.89 27.55 11.69
C ALA A 112 -0.66 27.71 10.76
N ASN A 113 -0.03 26.61 10.34
CA ASN A 113 1.25 26.60 9.62
C ASN A 113 1.19 25.85 8.27
N GLN A 114 0.08 25.92 7.52
CA GLN A 114 -0.07 25.21 6.23
C GLN A 114 0.08 23.69 6.37
N GLY A 115 -0.62 23.13 7.36
CA GLY A 115 -0.57 21.72 7.73
C GLY A 115 -1.00 20.74 6.63
N PRO A 116 -0.97 19.44 6.92
CA PRO A 116 -1.09 18.42 5.89
C PRO A 116 -2.50 18.33 5.24
N LEU A 117 -3.50 18.97 5.85
CA LEU A 117 -4.86 19.11 5.30
C LEU A 117 -5.08 20.48 4.62
N THR A 118 -4.02 21.09 4.08
CA THR A 118 -4.08 22.36 3.35
C THR A 118 -3.60 22.19 1.91
N GLU A 119 -3.73 23.23 1.08
CA GLU A 119 -3.22 23.25 -0.31
C GLU A 119 -1.75 22.82 -0.41
N LYS A 120 -0.94 23.20 0.58
CA LYS A 120 0.50 22.89 0.60
C LYS A 120 0.83 21.55 1.24
N GLY A 121 -0.16 20.92 1.85
CA GLY A 121 -0.06 19.57 2.37
C GLY A 121 -0.02 18.52 1.25
N PRO A 122 0.27 17.26 1.58
CA PRO A 122 0.35 16.17 0.61
C PRO A 122 -0.99 15.89 -0.10
N LEU A 123 -2.12 16.33 0.49
CA LEU A 123 -3.47 16.19 -0.07
C LEU A 123 -3.92 17.40 -0.91
N GLY A 124 -3.13 18.46 -0.94
CA GLY A 124 -3.47 19.69 -1.66
C GLY A 124 -2.88 19.76 -3.05
N SER A 125 -3.12 20.87 -3.75
CA SER A 125 -2.73 21.07 -5.14
C SER A 125 -1.22 21.05 -5.38
N THR A 126 -0.41 21.36 -4.35
CA THR A 126 1.05 21.28 -4.47
C THR A 126 1.60 19.99 -3.89
N GLY A 127 0.74 19.10 -3.39
CA GLY A 127 1.08 17.83 -2.78
C GLY A 127 1.17 16.68 -3.79
N ILE A 128 1.73 15.56 -3.35
CA ILE A 128 2.03 14.39 -4.21
C ILE A 128 0.81 13.67 -4.80
N LEU A 129 -0.42 14.04 -4.40
CA LEU A 129 -1.64 13.57 -5.05
C LEU A 129 -2.00 14.37 -6.31
N ASN A 130 -1.30 15.47 -6.61
CA ASN A 130 -1.50 16.20 -7.84
C ASN A 130 -0.87 15.46 -9.03
N SER A 131 -1.69 14.98 -9.97
CA SER A 131 -1.23 14.33 -11.20
C SER A 131 -0.29 15.20 -12.05
N GLN A 132 -0.45 16.53 -12.03
CA GLN A 132 0.46 17.43 -12.75
C GLN A 132 1.91 17.36 -12.24
N LEU A 133 2.15 17.08 -10.95
CA LEU A 133 3.51 16.87 -10.44
C LEU A 133 4.19 15.65 -11.06
N TRP A 134 3.39 14.69 -11.51
CA TRP A 134 3.84 13.45 -12.14
C TRP A 134 3.88 13.53 -13.67
N ALA A 135 3.14 14.45 -14.27
CA ALA A 135 2.96 14.56 -15.71
C ALA A 135 4.09 15.34 -16.39
N ASP A 136 4.65 16.39 -15.77
CA ASP A 136 5.70 17.16 -16.43
C ASP A 136 6.55 18.02 -15.48
N GLN A 137 7.85 18.09 -15.79
CA GLN A 137 8.82 19.11 -15.40
C GLN A 137 9.40 19.16 -13.98
N TYR A 138 8.69 18.81 -12.90
CA TYR A 138 9.27 18.99 -11.55
C TYR A 138 10.55 18.15 -11.34
N PHE A 139 10.51 16.88 -11.75
CA PHE A 139 11.66 15.98 -11.59
C PHE A 139 12.71 16.09 -12.70
N ARG A 140 12.39 16.67 -13.87
CA ARG A 140 13.32 16.78 -15.01
C ARG A 140 14.56 17.64 -14.69
N GLY A 141 14.47 18.55 -13.72
CA GLY A 141 15.61 19.36 -13.24
C GLY A 141 16.27 18.86 -11.96
N SER A 142 15.74 17.79 -11.35
CA SER A 142 16.18 17.29 -10.04
C SER A 142 17.37 16.33 -10.08
N GLY A 143 17.81 15.93 -11.27
CA GLY A 143 18.84 14.89 -11.46
C GLY A 143 18.35 13.47 -11.13
N LEU A 144 17.09 13.31 -10.72
CA LEU A 144 16.43 12.02 -10.53
C LEU A 144 15.89 11.49 -11.87
N ASN A 145 15.99 10.19 -12.08
CA ASN A 145 15.43 9.56 -13.27
C ASN A 145 13.91 9.51 -13.18
N THR A 146 13.27 10.24 -14.09
CA THR A 146 11.81 10.45 -14.09
C THR A 146 11.03 9.16 -14.35
N GLU A 147 11.65 8.17 -14.98
CA GLU A 147 11.08 6.86 -15.28
C GLU A 147 10.90 6.04 -14.01
N PHE A 148 11.93 5.97 -13.15
CA PHE A 148 11.85 5.28 -11.86
C PHE A 148 10.75 5.88 -10.98
N ILE A 149 10.70 7.21 -10.89
CA ILE A 149 9.64 7.94 -10.17
C ILE A 149 8.28 7.64 -10.77
N SER A 150 8.16 7.59 -12.10
CA SER A 150 6.89 7.28 -12.76
C SER A 150 6.34 5.92 -12.31
N HIS A 151 7.19 4.91 -12.09
CA HIS A 151 6.74 3.60 -11.61
C HIS A 151 6.27 3.55 -10.15
N LEU A 152 6.38 4.64 -9.38
CA LEU A 152 5.71 4.79 -8.08
C LEU A 152 4.23 5.20 -8.23
N ARG A 153 3.77 5.57 -9.42
CA ARG A 153 2.36 5.91 -9.64
C ARG A 153 1.50 4.64 -9.58
N PRO A 154 0.17 4.76 -9.35
CA PRO A 154 -0.72 3.60 -9.34
C PRO A 154 -0.55 2.75 -10.60
N MET A 155 -0.56 1.42 -10.46
CA MET A 155 -0.31 0.45 -11.52
C MET A 155 1.11 0.41 -12.08
N GLY A 156 2.05 1.20 -11.55
CA GLY A 156 3.48 1.08 -11.84
C GLY A 156 4.11 -0.12 -11.14
N LEU A 157 5.37 -0.41 -11.47
CA LEU A 157 6.09 -1.58 -10.96
C LEU A 157 6.30 -1.53 -9.44
N TRP A 158 6.52 -0.33 -8.90
CA TRP A 158 6.58 -0.05 -7.46
C TRP A 158 5.38 0.79 -7.01
N GLY A 159 4.27 0.74 -7.74
CA GLY A 159 3.08 1.56 -7.47
C GLY A 159 2.52 1.34 -6.05
N ILE A 160 2.77 0.17 -5.48
CA ILE A 160 2.41 -0.15 -4.09
C ILE A 160 3.21 0.66 -3.05
N LEU A 161 4.40 1.16 -3.39
CA LEU A 161 5.19 2.02 -2.51
C LEU A 161 4.85 3.51 -2.68
N GLY A 162 4.02 3.84 -3.66
CA GLY A 162 3.71 5.22 -4.04
C GLY A 162 2.55 5.87 -3.31
N PRO A 163 2.04 7.00 -3.84
CA PRO A 163 1.04 7.84 -3.17
C PRO A 163 -0.31 7.15 -2.88
N ALA A 164 -0.69 6.16 -3.69
CA ALA A 164 -1.92 5.39 -3.51
C ALA A 164 -1.70 4.04 -2.80
N GLY A 165 -0.46 3.73 -2.43
CA GLY A 165 -0.11 2.55 -1.66
C GLY A 165 -0.25 2.76 -0.15
N PRO A 166 -0.02 1.73 0.66
CA PRO A 166 -0.11 1.79 2.12
C PRO A 166 0.86 2.80 2.77
N LEU A 167 1.93 3.20 2.09
CA LEU A 167 2.90 4.18 2.60
C LEU A 167 2.59 5.63 2.20
N GLY A 168 1.64 5.83 1.29
CA GLY A 168 1.30 7.14 0.73
C GLY A 168 0.42 8.00 1.65
N PRO A 169 0.06 9.22 1.20
CA PRO A 169 -0.81 10.12 1.97
C PRO A 169 -2.21 9.57 2.24
N LEU A 170 -2.67 8.63 1.41
CA LEU A 170 -3.95 7.94 1.55
C LEU A 170 -3.82 6.64 2.38
N GLY A 171 -2.61 6.32 2.86
CA GLY A 171 -2.35 5.13 3.66
C GLY A 171 -2.46 5.36 5.18
N PRO A 172 -2.33 4.30 5.99
CA PRO A 172 -2.50 4.36 7.45
C PRO A 172 -1.57 5.34 8.18
N ASN A 173 -0.37 5.56 7.65
CA ASN A 173 0.59 6.52 8.22
C ASN A 173 0.42 7.95 7.64
N GLY A 174 -0.49 8.13 6.69
CA GLY A 174 -0.78 9.41 6.05
C GLY A 174 -1.62 10.33 6.93
N PRO A 175 -1.90 11.57 6.47
CA PRO A 175 -2.64 12.55 7.26
C PRO A 175 -4.08 12.17 7.60
N LEU A 176 -4.63 11.17 6.91
CA LEU A 176 -6.00 10.69 7.05
C LEU A 176 -6.10 9.37 7.82
N GLY A 177 -4.97 8.80 8.23
CA GLY A 177 -4.96 7.51 8.90
C GLY A 177 -5.01 7.59 10.43
N PRO A 178 -4.97 6.43 11.12
CA PRO A 178 -5.13 6.33 12.58
C PRO A 178 -4.20 7.20 13.43
N VAL A 179 -3.10 7.65 12.85
CA VAL A 179 -2.07 8.47 13.49
C VAL A 179 -1.90 9.84 12.82
N GLY A 180 -2.85 10.21 11.96
CA GLY A 180 -2.83 11.46 11.20
C GLY A 180 -3.24 12.66 12.06
N PRO A 181 -2.73 13.87 11.77
CA PRO A 181 -3.06 15.08 12.52
C PRO A 181 -4.37 15.72 11.98
N HIS A 182 -5.41 14.92 11.81
CA HIS A 182 -6.74 15.40 11.39
C HIS A 182 -7.63 15.76 12.57
N GLY A 183 -7.33 15.28 13.78
CA GLY A 183 -8.01 15.70 15.02
C GLY A 183 -9.37 15.04 15.28
N LEU A 184 -9.75 14.01 14.52
CA LEU A 184 -10.94 13.21 14.82
C LEU A 184 -10.66 12.25 15.97
N LYS A 185 -11.70 11.95 16.76
CA LYS A 185 -11.67 10.89 17.76
C LYS A 185 -12.21 9.61 17.16
N LYS A 186 -11.73 8.46 17.64
CA LYS A 186 -12.24 7.14 17.26
C LYS A 186 -13.07 6.51 18.38
N ASN A 187 -14.01 5.65 18.02
CA ASN A 187 -14.68 4.75 18.98
C ASN A 187 -13.85 3.47 19.21
N ASP A 188 -14.34 2.58 20.08
CA ASP A 188 -13.68 1.30 20.40
C ASP A 188 -13.64 0.32 19.22
N LEU A 189 -14.47 0.54 18.21
CA LEU A 189 -14.51 -0.22 16.97
C LEU A 189 -13.50 0.29 15.92
N GLY A 190 -12.79 1.38 16.23
CA GLY A 190 -11.80 1.99 15.33
C GLY A 190 -12.39 2.92 14.28
N GLN A 191 -13.67 3.26 14.38
CA GLN A 191 -14.35 4.19 13.47
C GLN A 191 -14.17 5.64 13.93
N TRP A 192 -14.03 6.57 13.00
CA TRP A 192 -13.95 7.99 13.34
C TRP A 192 -15.32 8.57 13.69
N LEU A 193 -15.35 9.50 14.64
CA LEU A 193 -16.58 10.15 15.08
C LEU A 193 -16.73 11.53 14.44
N VAL A 194 -17.96 11.89 14.07
CA VAL A 194 -18.29 13.23 13.58
C VAL A 194 -17.99 14.27 14.65
N THR A 195 -17.30 15.34 14.28
CA THR A 195 -17.04 16.51 15.14
C THR A 195 -17.44 17.79 14.42
N LYS A 196 -17.74 18.86 15.17
CA LYS A 196 -18.20 20.14 14.58
C LYS A 196 -17.08 20.93 13.90
N ASP A 197 -15.83 20.66 14.23
CA ASP A 197 -14.68 21.48 13.84
C ASP A 197 -14.00 21.02 12.54
N ILE A 198 -14.46 19.89 11.99
CA ILE A 198 -13.88 19.24 10.82
C ILE A 198 -14.99 19.02 9.78
N HIS A 199 -14.70 19.28 8.51
CA HIS A 199 -15.61 19.06 7.37
C HIS A 199 -15.78 17.56 7.08
N CYS A 200 -16.37 16.87 8.04
CA CYS A 200 -16.66 15.46 7.99
C CYS A 200 -17.88 15.18 7.11
N ILE A 201 -17.77 14.15 6.29
CA ILE A 201 -18.88 13.54 5.55
C ILE A 201 -19.22 12.22 6.26
N PRO A 202 -20.43 12.11 6.86
CA PRO A 202 -20.78 10.96 7.68
C PRO A 202 -21.06 9.69 6.86
N ASP A 203 -21.03 8.54 7.55
CA ASP A 203 -21.49 7.27 7.00
C ASP A 203 -23.00 7.31 6.72
N SER A 204 -23.44 6.64 5.64
CA SER A 204 -24.86 6.61 5.29
C SER A 204 -25.69 5.69 6.19
N GLY A 205 -25.06 4.70 6.82
CA GLY A 205 -25.68 3.78 7.78
C GLY A 205 -25.61 4.28 9.22
N ASP A 206 -24.59 5.08 9.57
CA ASP A 206 -24.46 5.70 10.89
C ASP A 206 -23.99 7.18 10.81
N PRO A 207 -24.88 8.16 11.03
CA PRO A 207 -24.54 9.58 10.93
C PRO A 207 -23.58 10.06 12.03
N SER A 208 -23.28 9.24 13.04
CA SER A 208 -22.28 9.54 14.08
C SER A 208 -20.85 9.20 13.64
N VAL A 209 -20.71 8.39 12.59
CA VAL A 209 -19.42 7.93 12.05
C VAL A 209 -18.97 8.82 10.90
N CYS A 210 -17.70 9.22 10.91
CA CYS A 210 -17.05 10.01 9.89
C CYS A 210 -16.27 9.11 8.93
N ARG A 211 -16.67 9.03 7.66
CA ARG A 211 -15.99 8.16 6.67
C ARG A 211 -14.99 8.90 5.79
N SER A 212 -15.24 10.18 5.58
CA SER A 212 -14.41 10.99 4.69
C SER A 212 -14.43 12.44 5.12
N ILE A 213 -13.44 13.21 4.68
CA ILE A 213 -13.34 14.64 4.95
C ILE A 213 -13.19 15.41 3.64
N GLU A 214 -13.66 16.65 3.66
CA GLU A 214 -13.34 17.62 2.61
C GLU A 214 -12.10 18.41 2.98
N VAL A 215 -11.13 18.43 2.06
CA VAL A 215 -9.86 19.16 2.19
C VAL A 215 -9.78 20.18 1.07
N ASN A 216 -9.41 21.43 1.40
CA ASN A 216 -9.20 22.46 0.39
C ASN A 216 -8.08 22.01 -0.57
N TRP A 217 -8.41 21.87 -1.86
CA TRP A 217 -7.42 21.52 -2.87
C TRP A 217 -6.47 22.71 -3.10
N THR A 218 -7.03 23.91 -3.25
CA THR A 218 -6.29 25.17 -3.30
C THR A 218 -6.79 26.13 -2.23
N GLU A 219 -6.00 27.13 -1.82
CA GLU A 219 -6.32 28.09 -0.75
C GLU A 219 -7.64 28.84 -0.99
N ALA A 220 -8.03 29.05 -2.25
CA ALA A 220 -9.26 29.75 -2.66
C ALA A 220 -10.18 28.94 -3.60
N GLY A 221 -9.89 27.66 -3.85
CA GLY A 221 -10.58 26.86 -4.86
C GLY A 221 -11.38 25.69 -4.28
N PRO A 222 -11.63 24.64 -5.09
CA PRO A 222 -12.56 23.58 -4.69
C PRO A 222 -11.98 22.74 -3.55
N THR A 223 -12.86 22.14 -2.76
CA THR A 223 -12.48 21.04 -1.88
C THR A 223 -12.37 19.74 -2.68
N ARG A 224 -11.59 18.78 -2.15
CA ARG A 224 -11.61 17.39 -2.57
C ARG A 224 -12.00 16.53 -1.38
N ARG A 225 -12.79 15.50 -1.68
CA ARG A 225 -13.16 14.47 -0.71
C ARG A 225 -12.07 13.42 -0.64
N TYR A 226 -11.67 13.08 0.58
CA TYR A 226 -10.76 11.97 0.85
C TYR A 226 -11.34 11.05 1.92
N ASP A 227 -11.23 9.74 1.70
CA ASP A 227 -11.65 8.75 2.67
C ASP A 227 -10.64 8.68 3.83
N LEU A 228 -11.16 8.49 5.04
CA LEU A 228 -10.33 8.32 6.23
C LEU A 228 -9.89 6.86 6.34
N VAL A 229 -8.66 6.61 6.76
CA VAL A 229 -8.21 5.23 6.98
C VAL A 229 -8.61 4.79 8.38
N GLU A 230 -9.49 3.80 8.45
CA GLU A 230 -9.99 3.26 9.71
C GLU A 230 -9.25 1.96 10.08
N TYR A 231 -9.05 1.73 11.38
CA TYR A 231 -8.32 0.56 11.87
C TYR A 231 -9.25 -0.33 12.68
N TYR A 232 -9.66 -1.43 12.08
CA TYR A 232 -10.61 -2.36 12.65
C TYR A 232 -9.94 -3.57 13.31
N SER A 233 -10.63 -4.12 14.31
CA SER A 233 -10.46 -5.53 14.66
C SER A 233 -11.02 -6.43 13.56
N GLU A 234 -10.43 -7.60 13.39
CA GLU A 234 -10.91 -8.67 12.52
C GLU A 234 -12.42 -8.96 12.64
N ASP A 235 -12.92 -9.19 13.85
CA ASP A 235 -14.34 -9.53 14.09
C ASP A 235 -15.31 -8.46 13.60
N PHE A 236 -14.93 -7.19 13.75
CA PHE A 236 -15.72 -6.07 13.29
C PHE A 236 -15.69 -5.98 11.77
N ALA A 237 -14.49 -5.99 11.17
CA ALA A 237 -14.31 -5.87 9.74
C ALA A 237 -15.01 -6.99 8.95
N LYS A 238 -15.01 -8.24 9.46
CA LYS A 238 -15.73 -9.38 8.86
C LYS A 238 -17.25 -9.18 8.79
N LYS A 239 -17.83 -8.37 9.69
CA LYS A 239 -19.28 -8.12 9.81
C LYS A 239 -19.74 -6.86 9.09
N MET A 240 -18.82 -6.05 8.57
CA MET A 240 -19.18 -4.80 7.91
C MET A 240 -19.83 -5.06 6.54
N GLU A 241 -21.00 -4.50 6.32
CA GLU A 241 -21.72 -4.62 5.05
C GLU A 241 -21.40 -3.47 4.07
N ASN A 242 -20.93 -2.34 4.59
CA ASN A 242 -20.71 -1.10 3.86
C ASN A 242 -19.26 -0.58 3.99
N ASN A 243 -18.28 -1.48 4.10
CA ASN A 243 -16.89 -1.08 4.15
C ASN A 243 -16.42 -0.48 2.81
N ASP A 244 -15.56 0.52 2.88
CA ASP A 244 -14.98 1.21 1.72
C ASP A 244 -13.55 0.70 1.45
N THR A 245 -12.79 1.44 0.64
CA THR A 245 -11.43 1.06 0.25
C THR A 245 -10.35 1.74 1.10
N SER A 246 -10.66 2.15 2.34
CA SER A 246 -9.76 2.93 3.18
C SER A 246 -9.73 2.38 4.60
N PHE A 247 -9.09 1.23 4.78
CA PHE A 247 -9.04 0.57 6.08
C PHE A 247 -7.80 -0.32 6.26
N LEU A 248 -7.50 -0.64 7.52
CA LEU A 248 -6.63 -1.76 7.86
C LEU A 248 -7.29 -2.66 8.90
N VAL A 249 -6.89 -3.93 8.88
CA VAL A 249 -7.35 -4.96 9.81
C VAL A 249 -6.14 -5.71 10.34
N ASP A 250 -6.09 -5.87 11.65
CA ASP A 250 -5.26 -6.90 12.27
C ASP A 250 -6.12 -8.12 12.53
N GLY A 251 -5.69 -9.26 11.98
CA GLY A 251 -6.31 -10.55 12.22
C GLY A 251 -5.30 -11.61 12.61
N ARG A 252 -5.80 -12.79 12.96
CA ARG A 252 -4.96 -13.94 13.33
C ARG A 252 -5.55 -15.21 12.74
N MET A 253 -4.71 -16.03 12.12
CA MET A 253 -5.18 -17.29 11.53
C MET A 253 -5.35 -18.36 12.59
N GLU A 254 -6.60 -18.75 12.87
CA GLU A 254 -6.89 -19.88 13.73
C GLU A 254 -6.55 -21.22 13.04
N ALA A 255 -6.01 -22.14 13.84
CA ALA A 255 -5.79 -23.51 13.40
C ALA A 255 -7.11 -24.30 13.43
N LYS A 256 -7.37 -25.05 12.37
CA LYS A 256 -8.49 -25.99 12.21
C LYS A 256 -7.94 -27.42 12.09
N ASP A 257 -8.80 -28.42 12.30
CA ASP A 257 -8.40 -29.83 12.17
C ASP A 257 -7.83 -30.17 10.78
N THR A 258 -8.23 -29.41 9.76
CA THR A 258 -7.84 -29.62 8.36
C THR A 258 -6.81 -28.63 7.83
N GLY A 259 -6.18 -27.81 8.69
CA GLY A 259 -5.20 -26.80 8.28
C GLY A 259 -5.43 -25.47 8.97
N TRP A 260 -5.19 -24.36 8.28
CA TRP A 260 -5.51 -23.02 8.78
C TRP A 260 -6.89 -22.59 8.30
N GLU A 261 -7.49 -21.66 9.02
CA GLU A 261 -8.67 -20.99 8.51
C GLU A 261 -8.37 -20.04 7.34
N THR A 262 -9.44 -19.41 6.87
CA THR A 262 -9.39 -18.37 5.85
C THR A 262 -10.25 -17.21 6.31
N ASP A 263 -9.73 -16.00 6.16
CA ASP A 263 -10.45 -14.80 6.52
C ASP A 263 -10.85 -14.03 5.29
N SER A 264 -12.07 -13.50 5.27
CA SER A 264 -12.61 -12.75 4.14
C SER A 264 -13.16 -11.40 4.58
N TYR A 265 -12.79 -10.36 3.82
CA TYR A 265 -13.20 -8.99 4.03
C TYR A 265 -13.85 -8.45 2.77
N GLU A 266 -15.12 -8.07 2.84
CA GLU A 266 -15.85 -7.47 1.73
C GLU A 266 -15.87 -5.94 1.84
N PHE A 267 -15.72 -5.27 0.70
CA PHE A 267 -15.75 -3.82 0.61
C PHE A 267 -16.12 -3.36 -0.79
N THR A 268 -16.48 -2.08 -0.92
CA THR A 268 -16.97 -1.50 -2.19
C THR A 268 -16.19 -0.25 -2.55
N ALA A 269 -15.76 -0.13 -3.80
CA ALA A 269 -15.12 1.07 -4.32
C ALA A 269 -16.12 2.23 -4.44
N PRO A 270 -15.98 3.35 -3.69
CA PRO A 270 -16.92 4.47 -3.75
C PRO A 270 -16.80 5.30 -5.04
N VAL A 271 -15.66 5.22 -5.72
CA VAL A 271 -15.32 5.97 -6.93
C VAL A 271 -14.55 5.10 -7.93
N ASP A 272 -14.32 5.62 -9.14
CA ASP A 272 -13.33 5.04 -10.04
C ASP A 272 -11.94 5.27 -9.44
N GLN A 273 -11.16 4.21 -9.28
CA GLN A 273 -9.88 4.26 -8.57
C GLN A 273 -9.02 3.02 -8.84
N VAL A 274 -7.76 3.10 -8.41
CA VAL A 274 -6.92 1.93 -8.18
C VAL A 274 -7.00 1.57 -6.70
N VAL A 275 -7.35 0.34 -6.38
CA VAL A 275 -7.33 -0.18 -5.01
C VAL A 275 -6.03 -0.93 -4.79
N SER A 276 -5.26 -0.49 -3.81
CA SER A 276 -4.06 -1.16 -3.33
C SER A 276 -4.43 -2.04 -2.13
N LEU A 277 -3.98 -3.28 -2.15
CA LEU A 277 -4.08 -4.21 -1.04
C LEU A 277 -2.66 -4.65 -0.67
N THR A 278 -2.33 -4.65 0.61
CA THR A 278 -1.05 -5.15 1.13
C THR A 278 -1.31 -6.05 2.31
N LEU A 279 -0.78 -7.26 2.25
CA LEU A 279 -0.88 -8.28 3.25
C LEU A 279 0.52 -8.57 3.77
N LEU A 280 0.75 -8.31 5.06
CA LEU A 280 2.01 -8.59 5.71
C LEU A 280 1.80 -9.48 6.93
N ALA A 281 2.76 -10.36 7.18
CA ALA A 281 2.90 -10.99 8.48
C ALA A 281 3.13 -9.90 9.53
N ASN A 282 2.38 -9.94 10.63
CA ASN A 282 2.57 -8.99 11.72
C ASN A 282 3.57 -9.53 12.76
N SER A 283 4.27 -10.62 12.43
CA SER A 283 5.33 -11.23 13.21
C SER A 283 6.40 -11.77 12.27
N ALA A 284 7.62 -11.87 12.76
CA ALA A 284 8.78 -12.31 11.99
C ALA A 284 9.80 -12.99 12.89
N ALA A 285 10.76 -13.67 12.26
CA ALA A 285 11.63 -14.57 12.98
C ALA A 285 12.56 -13.93 14.00
N TYR A 286 13.06 -12.77 13.62
CA TYR A 286 14.09 -12.06 14.35
C TYR A 286 13.50 -10.84 15.04
N PHE A 287 14.15 -10.41 16.10
CA PHE A 287 13.86 -9.09 16.64
C PHE A 287 14.24 -8.02 15.61
N PHE A 288 13.59 -6.87 15.68
CA PHE A 288 13.78 -5.78 14.73
C PHE A 288 15.26 -5.44 14.47
N ASN A 289 16.09 -5.34 15.51
CA ASN A 289 17.51 -5.03 15.37
C ASN A 289 18.28 -6.10 14.56
N GLN A 290 18.00 -7.38 14.81
CA GLN A 290 18.59 -8.49 14.07
C GLN A 290 18.10 -8.52 12.63
N GLY A 291 16.80 -8.30 12.40
CA GLY A 291 16.25 -8.20 11.05
C GLY A 291 16.89 -7.07 10.23
N MET A 292 17.13 -5.92 10.86
CA MET A 292 17.83 -4.80 10.22
C MET A 292 19.31 -5.09 9.96
N THR A 293 20.00 -5.83 10.84
CA THR A 293 21.36 -6.31 10.58
C THR A 293 21.41 -7.22 9.37
N ILE A 294 20.48 -8.18 9.27
CA ILE A 294 20.38 -9.10 8.13
C ILE A 294 20.15 -8.33 6.82
N LEU A 295 19.25 -7.34 6.82
CA LEU A 295 19.03 -6.46 5.66
C LEU A 295 20.31 -5.70 5.27
N GLY A 296 21.03 -5.14 6.25
CA GLY A 296 22.27 -4.43 6.02
C GLY A 296 23.36 -5.32 5.41
N GLU A 297 23.48 -6.56 5.90
CA GLU A 297 24.39 -7.55 5.32
C GLU A 297 24.01 -7.89 3.87
N ALA A 298 22.71 -8.10 3.59
CA ALA A 298 22.23 -8.38 2.24
C ALA A 298 22.47 -7.21 1.26
N ALA A 299 22.45 -5.97 1.76
CA ALA A 299 22.69 -4.78 0.95
C ALA A 299 24.17 -4.52 0.65
N TRP A 300 25.09 -4.88 1.56
CA TRP A 300 26.47 -4.37 1.53
C TRP A 300 27.58 -5.43 1.65
N ALA A 301 27.29 -6.67 2.03
CA ALA A 301 28.35 -7.65 2.31
C ALA A 301 29.20 -7.95 1.05
N PRO A 302 30.54 -8.05 1.17
CA PRO A 302 31.40 -8.45 0.05
C PRO A 302 30.98 -9.80 -0.53
N GLY A 303 30.62 -9.84 -1.80
CA GLY A 303 30.09 -11.05 -2.46
C GLY A 303 28.57 -11.24 -2.34
N SER A 304 27.87 -10.39 -1.57
CA SER A 304 26.42 -10.29 -1.67
C SER A 304 26.04 -9.70 -3.02
N GLN A 305 25.07 -10.32 -3.67
CA GLN A 305 24.56 -9.88 -4.95
C GLN A 305 23.54 -8.73 -4.79
N ARG A 306 23.73 -7.80 -3.84
CA ARG A 306 22.88 -6.60 -3.60
C ARG A 306 21.39 -6.93 -3.44
N TYR A 307 20.96 -7.13 -2.20
CA TYR A 307 19.59 -7.52 -1.81
C TYR A 307 19.16 -8.95 -2.20
N GLU A 308 20.10 -9.82 -2.59
CA GLU A 308 19.80 -11.25 -2.60
C GLU A 308 19.67 -11.81 -1.20
N ILE A 309 18.98 -12.94 -1.10
CA ILE A 309 18.93 -13.75 0.10
C ILE A 309 20.35 -14.22 0.44
N PRO A 310 20.89 -13.88 1.62
CA PRO A 310 22.20 -14.39 2.05
C PRO A 310 22.11 -15.88 2.36
N THR A 311 23.21 -16.62 2.17
CA THR A 311 23.28 -18.05 2.57
C THR A 311 23.51 -18.24 4.06
N SER A 312 24.09 -17.24 4.71
CA SER A 312 24.33 -17.19 6.15
C SER A 312 24.31 -15.75 6.64
N VAL A 313 23.90 -15.54 7.88
CA VAL A 313 23.88 -14.22 8.51
C VAL A 313 24.64 -14.27 9.82
N TRP A 314 25.32 -13.18 10.17
CA TRP A 314 25.87 -13.03 11.49
C TRP A 314 24.77 -12.47 12.40
N VAL A 315 24.34 -13.29 13.36
CA VAL A 315 23.29 -12.90 14.32
C VAL A 315 23.97 -12.52 15.62
N PRO A 316 23.98 -11.23 16.01
CA PRO A 316 24.48 -10.83 17.31
C PRO A 316 23.66 -11.48 18.42
N ASN A 317 24.34 -11.94 19.47
CA ASN A 317 23.67 -12.42 20.68
C ASN A 317 22.86 -11.29 21.30
N ALA A 318 21.61 -11.57 21.67
CA ALA A 318 20.71 -10.62 22.33
C ALA A 318 21.29 -9.98 23.61
N PHE A 319 22.26 -10.64 24.27
CA PHE A 319 22.90 -10.16 25.50
C PHE A 319 24.30 -9.55 25.29
N ASN A 320 24.93 -9.77 24.14
CA ASN A 320 26.24 -9.19 23.83
C ASN A 320 26.40 -9.00 22.32
N PRO A 321 26.34 -7.76 21.81
CA PRO A 321 26.44 -7.50 20.37
C PRO A 321 27.84 -7.78 19.80
N PHE A 322 28.87 -8.01 20.63
CA PHE A 322 30.23 -8.36 20.16
C PHE A 322 30.48 -9.86 20.07
N ILE A 323 29.53 -10.70 20.52
CA ILE A 323 29.58 -12.16 20.39
C ILE A 323 28.38 -12.57 19.55
N GLY A 324 28.61 -12.98 18.30
CA GLY A 324 27.56 -13.45 17.40
C GLY A 324 27.90 -14.81 16.81
N LEU A 325 26.87 -15.51 16.35
CA LEU A 325 27.01 -16.77 15.63
C LEU A 325 26.71 -16.52 14.16
N VAL A 326 27.53 -17.11 13.28
CA VAL A 326 27.19 -17.23 11.86
C VAL A 326 26.26 -18.42 11.74
N LEU A 327 25.03 -18.17 11.32
CA LEU A 327 24.00 -19.21 11.17
C LEU A 327 23.59 -19.32 9.70
N PRO A 328 23.27 -20.53 9.22
CA PRO A 328 22.59 -20.69 7.94
C PRO A 328 21.32 -19.85 7.90
N TYR A 329 21.12 -19.10 6.82
CA TYR A 329 19.95 -18.25 6.65
C TYR A 329 18.99 -18.88 5.65
N LYS A 330 17.73 -19.03 6.06
CA LYS A 330 16.64 -19.55 5.21
C LYS A 330 15.49 -18.55 5.20
N HIS A 331 15.38 -17.81 4.11
CA HIS A 331 14.44 -16.69 3.99
C HIS A 331 12.98 -17.11 4.18
N ASP A 332 12.58 -18.20 3.54
CA ASP A 332 11.25 -18.80 3.53
C ASP A 332 10.83 -19.40 4.87
N GLU A 333 11.80 -19.70 5.74
CA GLU A 333 11.58 -20.15 7.10
C GLU A 333 11.65 -19.00 8.12
N HIS A 334 11.52 -17.73 7.72
CA HIS A 334 11.62 -16.60 8.67
C HIS A 334 10.37 -15.73 8.79
N PHE A 335 9.39 -15.99 7.94
CA PHE A 335 8.14 -15.24 7.90
C PHE A 335 6.97 -16.21 7.79
N ASP A 336 5.84 -15.81 8.35
CA ASP A 336 4.59 -16.46 8.03
C ASP A 336 4.23 -16.13 6.58
N ASN A 337 4.04 -17.15 5.74
CA ASN A 337 3.73 -17.00 4.33
C ASN A 337 2.20 -16.95 4.14
N PHE A 338 1.65 -15.73 4.08
CA PHE A 338 0.24 -15.50 3.88
C PHE A 338 -0.05 -15.17 2.41
N ASP A 339 -0.97 -15.92 1.78
CA ASP A 339 -1.44 -15.61 0.44
C ASP A 339 -2.65 -14.67 0.47
N LEU A 340 -2.71 -13.78 -0.52
CA LEU A 340 -3.86 -12.90 -0.76
C LEU A 340 -4.59 -13.30 -2.05
N THR A 341 -5.88 -13.59 -1.92
CA THR A 341 -6.82 -13.73 -3.04
C THR A 341 -7.77 -12.54 -3.05
N VAL A 342 -7.98 -11.92 -4.21
CA VAL A 342 -8.97 -10.85 -4.38
C VAL A 342 -10.01 -11.27 -5.39
N GLU A 343 -11.26 -11.39 -4.96
CA GLU A 343 -12.40 -11.54 -5.88
C GLU A 343 -12.95 -10.16 -6.23
N VAL A 344 -13.20 -9.91 -7.52
CA VAL A 344 -13.72 -8.63 -8.02
C VAL A 344 -15.05 -8.84 -8.73
N LYS A 345 -16.06 -8.04 -8.38
CA LYS A 345 -17.37 -8.01 -9.04
C LYS A 345 -17.77 -6.59 -9.40
N THR A 346 -17.55 -6.24 -10.66
CA THR A 346 -17.98 -4.94 -11.21
C THR A 346 -19.52 -4.81 -11.19
N PRO A 347 -20.09 -3.59 -11.19
CA PRO A 347 -21.54 -3.39 -11.13
C PRO A 347 -22.34 -4.11 -12.24
N ARG A 348 -21.70 -4.31 -13.41
CA ARG A 348 -22.32 -4.99 -14.55
C ARG A 348 -22.01 -6.49 -14.59
N ALA A 349 -21.09 -6.99 -13.78
CA ALA A 349 -20.69 -8.38 -13.78
C ALA A 349 -21.66 -9.25 -12.96
N ARG A 350 -22.05 -10.39 -13.53
CA ARG A 350 -22.87 -11.40 -12.82
C ARG A 350 -22.02 -12.29 -11.91
N LYS A 351 -20.77 -12.54 -12.30
CA LYS A 351 -19.82 -13.42 -11.60
C LYS A 351 -18.67 -12.61 -11.00
N TRP A 352 -18.08 -13.18 -9.97
CA TRP A 352 -16.81 -12.73 -9.42
C TRP A 352 -15.67 -13.19 -10.33
N THR A 353 -14.68 -12.34 -10.54
CA THR A 353 -13.38 -12.71 -11.12
C THR A 353 -12.37 -12.85 -10.01
N LYS A 354 -11.67 -13.98 -9.95
CA LYS A 354 -10.64 -14.25 -8.94
C LYS A 354 -9.28 -13.77 -9.42
N LEU A 355 -8.60 -12.99 -8.60
CA LEU A 355 -7.21 -12.55 -8.75
C LEU A 355 -6.41 -13.16 -7.60
N GLU A 356 -5.21 -13.64 -7.84
CA GLU A 356 -4.37 -14.27 -6.82
C GLU A 356 -2.99 -13.62 -6.76
N THR A 357 -2.41 -13.63 -5.58
CA THR A 357 -0.98 -13.47 -5.36
C THR A 357 -0.51 -14.53 -4.38
N LYS A 358 0.59 -15.20 -4.74
CA LYS A 358 1.22 -16.30 -4.00
C LYS A 358 2.72 -16.09 -3.97
N SER A 359 3.10 -14.88 -3.58
CA SER A 359 4.51 -14.48 -3.58
C SER A 359 5.25 -15.23 -2.49
N LYS A 360 6.44 -15.75 -2.79
CA LYS A 360 7.26 -16.47 -1.80
C LYS A 360 8.38 -15.61 -1.24
N ASP A 361 8.83 -14.64 -2.02
CA ASP A 361 10.06 -13.92 -1.78
C ASP A 361 9.80 -12.46 -1.37
N ILE A 362 8.62 -11.93 -1.68
CA ILE A 362 8.23 -10.56 -1.34
C ILE A 362 6.89 -10.53 -0.60
N VAL A 363 6.54 -9.35 -0.07
CA VAL A 363 5.28 -9.16 0.65
C VAL A 363 4.12 -9.31 -0.33
N ASP A 364 3.05 -10.01 0.04
CA ASP A 364 1.88 -10.10 -0.81
C ASP A 364 1.15 -8.77 -0.92
N TRP A 365 1.00 -8.30 -2.16
CA TRP A 365 0.26 -7.08 -2.47
C TRP A 365 -0.40 -7.18 -3.83
N MET A 366 -1.40 -6.32 -4.06
CA MET A 366 -2.11 -6.21 -5.33
C MET A 366 -2.58 -4.77 -5.56
N GLN A 367 -2.50 -4.30 -6.81
CA GLN A 367 -3.19 -3.09 -7.27
C GLN A 367 -4.20 -3.45 -8.34
N VAL A 368 -5.46 -3.04 -8.14
CA VAL A 368 -6.57 -3.36 -9.04
C VAL A 368 -7.25 -2.07 -9.48
N LYS A 369 -7.29 -1.81 -10.79
CA LYS A 369 -8.08 -0.72 -11.36
C LYS A 369 -9.55 -1.12 -11.41
N VAL A 370 -10.42 -0.35 -10.75
CA VAL A 370 -11.85 -0.65 -10.59
C VAL A 370 -12.70 0.58 -10.87
N THR A 371 -13.96 0.36 -11.26
CA THR A 371 -14.96 1.44 -11.38
C THR A 371 -15.78 1.56 -10.11
N LYS A 372 -16.41 2.71 -9.89
CA LYS A 372 -17.36 2.97 -8.81
C LYS A 372 -18.40 1.85 -8.67
N GLY A 373 -18.67 1.44 -7.43
CA GLY A 373 -19.61 0.39 -7.08
C GLY A 373 -19.10 -1.03 -7.31
N THR A 374 -17.83 -1.19 -7.73
CA THR A 374 -17.20 -2.52 -7.78
C THR A 374 -17.09 -3.07 -6.37
N LYS A 375 -17.61 -4.27 -6.16
CA LYS A 375 -17.43 -5.02 -4.92
C LYS A 375 -16.14 -5.82 -5.01
N LEU A 376 -15.38 -5.83 -3.93
CA LEU A 376 -14.17 -6.60 -3.76
C LEU A 376 -14.31 -7.49 -2.53
N ARG A 377 -13.69 -8.67 -2.59
CA ARG A 377 -13.52 -9.55 -1.43
C ARG A 377 -12.05 -9.95 -1.34
N ALA A 378 -11.37 -9.48 -0.31
CA ALA A 378 -10.03 -9.94 0.02
C ALA A 378 -10.15 -11.20 0.88
N THR A 379 -9.53 -12.30 0.46
CA THR A 379 -9.44 -13.55 1.21
C THR A 379 -7.99 -13.85 1.52
N ILE A 380 -7.71 -14.09 2.79
CA ILE A 380 -6.38 -14.33 3.32
C ILE A 380 -6.30 -15.79 3.71
N SER A 381 -5.17 -16.43 3.41
CA SER A 381 -4.89 -17.80 3.81
C SER A 381 -3.42 -17.94 4.21
N LEU A 382 -3.13 -18.83 5.14
CA LEU A 382 -1.75 -19.09 5.59
C LEU A 382 -1.24 -20.40 5.00
N GLN A 383 -0.18 -20.33 4.19
CA GLN A 383 0.47 -21.51 3.62
C GLN A 383 1.46 -22.14 4.58
N GLN A 384 2.25 -21.30 5.26
CA GLN A 384 3.31 -21.75 6.14
C GLN A 384 3.43 -20.78 7.31
N ALA A 385 3.35 -21.32 8.53
CA ALA A 385 3.70 -20.57 9.74
C ALA A 385 5.19 -20.78 10.05
N TRP A 386 5.88 -19.71 10.45
CA TRP A 386 7.27 -19.77 10.88
C TRP A 386 7.43 -20.37 12.28
N THR A 387 6.54 -20.03 13.21
CA THR A 387 6.56 -20.35 14.67
C THR A 387 7.90 -20.83 15.24
N SER A 388 8.65 -19.92 15.87
CA SER A 388 9.97 -20.18 16.46
C SER A 388 10.03 -21.40 17.39
N GLN A 389 11.16 -22.12 17.35
CA GLN A 389 11.56 -23.14 18.33
C GLN A 389 11.71 -22.62 19.79
N TRP A 390 11.54 -21.31 20.05
CA TRP A 390 11.64 -20.72 21.40
C TRP A 390 10.28 -20.36 22.02
N VAL A 391 9.34 -19.88 21.21
CA VAL A 391 7.91 -19.74 21.54
C VAL A 391 7.29 -21.12 21.83
N ASP A 392 7.92 -22.17 21.32
CA ASP A 392 7.62 -23.58 21.58
C ASP A 392 7.53 -23.95 23.06
N ARG A 393 8.31 -23.42 24.02
CA ARG A 393 8.17 -23.92 25.41
C ARG A 393 6.91 -23.45 26.14
N SER A 394 6.36 -22.29 25.76
CA SER A 394 5.05 -21.82 26.24
C SER A 394 3.90 -22.22 25.32
N CYS A 395 4.15 -22.40 24.03
CA CYS A 395 3.14 -22.74 23.02
C CYS A 395 3.03 -24.24 22.69
N GLN A 396 4.03 -25.08 22.93
CA GLN A 396 3.93 -26.55 22.76
C GLN A 396 3.09 -27.21 23.85
N LEU A 397 2.98 -26.60 25.03
CA LEU A 397 2.07 -27.08 26.07
C LEU A 397 0.60 -26.92 25.67
N ASN A 398 0.31 -26.10 24.66
CA ASN A 398 -1.03 -25.95 24.11
C ASN A 398 -0.93 -25.58 22.62
N LYS A 399 -1.10 -26.57 21.74
CA LYS A 399 -0.98 -26.55 20.25
C LYS A 399 -1.80 -25.45 19.52
N TYR A 400 -2.45 -24.57 20.29
CA TYR A 400 -3.41 -23.53 19.93
C TYR A 400 -3.02 -22.12 20.46
N ALA A 401 -1.87 -21.94 21.12
CA ALA A 401 -1.66 -20.77 21.99
C ALA A 401 -1.24 -19.45 21.32
N CYS A 402 -0.86 -19.41 20.04
CA CYS A 402 -0.49 -18.16 19.35
C CYS A 402 -0.80 -18.23 17.85
N PRO A 403 -2.05 -17.95 17.40
CA PRO A 403 -2.38 -17.92 15.98
C PRO A 403 -1.54 -16.85 15.26
N PRO A 404 -0.93 -17.18 14.09
CA PRO A 404 -0.09 -16.27 13.32
C PRO A 404 -0.82 -14.97 12.97
N PRO A 405 -0.33 -13.82 13.45
CA PRO A 405 -0.99 -12.55 13.21
C PRO A 405 -0.62 -12.00 11.83
N TYR A 406 -1.59 -11.43 11.13
CA TYR A 406 -1.36 -10.69 9.89
C TYR A 406 -1.96 -9.29 10.01
N ARG A 407 -1.57 -8.44 9.05
CA ARG A 407 -2.21 -7.16 8.79
C ARG A 407 -2.59 -7.07 7.33
N LEU A 408 -3.86 -6.75 7.07
CA LEU A 408 -4.35 -6.34 5.76
C LEU A 408 -4.49 -4.83 5.74
N VAL A 409 -3.91 -4.18 4.75
CA VAL A 409 -4.09 -2.75 4.47
C VAL A 409 -4.76 -2.60 3.11
N VAL A 410 -5.84 -1.83 3.04
CA VAL A 410 -6.58 -1.51 1.82
C VAL A 410 -6.63 0.01 1.67
N THR A 411 -6.12 0.51 0.54
CA THR A 411 -6.11 1.93 0.22
C THR A 411 -6.62 2.19 -1.19
N GLY A 412 -7.63 3.03 -1.31
CA GLY A 412 -8.18 3.52 -2.57
C GLY A 412 -7.41 4.74 -3.05
N SER A 413 -7.06 4.79 -4.32
CA SER A 413 -6.58 6.02 -4.95
C SER A 413 -7.73 7.03 -5.11
N THR A 414 -7.40 8.27 -5.48
CA THR A 414 -8.43 9.19 -5.97
C THR A 414 -8.70 8.97 -7.46
N PRO A 415 -9.84 9.46 -7.99
CA PRO A 415 -10.10 9.46 -9.43
C PRO A 415 -8.97 10.11 -10.22
N GLU A 416 -8.40 11.21 -9.72
CA GLU A 416 -7.33 11.96 -10.40
C GLU A 416 -6.04 11.16 -10.56
N LEU A 417 -5.70 10.31 -9.58
CA LEU A 417 -4.54 9.43 -9.69
C LEU A 417 -4.80 8.18 -10.55
N SER A 418 -6.07 7.82 -10.77
CA SER A 418 -6.47 6.60 -11.49
C SER A 418 -6.66 6.76 -13.00
N GLN A 419 -6.74 8.01 -13.47
CA GLN A 419 -7.18 8.33 -14.84
C GLN A 419 -6.11 8.08 -15.92
N GLU A 420 -4.82 8.00 -15.57
CA GLU A 420 -3.75 7.87 -16.55
C GLU A 420 -3.19 6.44 -16.56
N ASP A 421 -3.52 5.65 -17.59
CA ASP A 421 -2.80 4.41 -17.90
C ASP A 421 -1.48 4.76 -18.61
N VAL A 422 -0.46 5.07 -17.83
CA VAL A 422 0.87 5.47 -18.36
C VAL A 422 1.81 4.28 -18.52
N PHE A 423 1.49 3.15 -17.88
CA PHE A 423 2.41 2.02 -17.74
C PHE A 423 2.00 0.83 -18.58
N THR A 424 2.96 0.18 -19.22
CA THR A 424 2.74 -1.12 -19.84
C THR A 424 3.86 -2.08 -19.46
N GLY A 425 3.59 -3.38 -19.55
CA GLY A 425 4.58 -4.40 -19.26
C GLY A 425 3.94 -5.74 -18.89
N PRO A 426 4.75 -6.81 -18.85
CA PRO A 426 4.25 -8.17 -18.64
C PRO A 426 3.63 -8.40 -17.24
N TYR A 427 3.88 -7.51 -16.27
CA TYR A 427 3.33 -7.59 -14.92
C TYR A 427 1.89 -7.07 -14.80
N ARG A 428 1.36 -6.38 -15.83
CA ARG A 428 -0.02 -5.88 -15.87
C ARG A 428 -0.91 -6.89 -16.60
N LEU A 429 -1.89 -7.44 -15.89
CA LEU A 429 -2.78 -8.48 -16.41
C LEU A 429 -4.23 -7.98 -16.52
N LYS A 430 -4.96 -8.48 -17.53
CA LYS A 430 -6.38 -8.20 -17.74
C LYS A 430 -7.26 -9.19 -16.96
N TYR A 431 -8.43 -8.73 -16.51
CA TYR A 431 -9.37 -9.56 -15.74
C TYR A 431 -10.87 -9.35 -16.03
#